data_AF-K7L2V7-F1
#
_entry.id   AF-K7L2V7-F1
#
_cell.length_a   1.000
_cell.length_b   1.000
_cell.length_c   1.000
_cell.angle_alpha   90.00
_cell.angle_beta   90.00
_cell.angle_gamma   90.00
#
_symmetry.space_group_name_H-M   'P 1'
#
loop_
_entity.id
_entity.type
_entity.pdbx_description
1 polymer ?
#
loop_
_entity_poly.entity_id
_entity_poly.type
_entity_poly.pdbx_seq_one_letter_code
_entity_poly.pdbx_strand_id
1 'polypeptide(L)'
;MGSKVKTLVLLSLFCLALFESLHQARAAKSHNNHNVTRLKGRKELNRCNLFIGSWVIDPSHPLYDSSSCPFIDAEFDCQKYGRPDKQYLKYSWKPDSCALPRFDGVNFLNKWKGKKIMFVGDSLSLNMWESLSCMLHASVPNATTSFVRRQALSTVTFQDYGVTIQLYRTPYLVDIIQEDAGRVLTLDSIQAGNAWTGMDMLIFNSWHWWTHKGDSQGWDYIRNGSNLVKDMDRLDAFFKGMTTWAGWVDQKVDSTKTKVFFQGISPTHYQSGVESTKKEL
;
A
#
# COMPACT_ATOMS: atom_id res chain seq x y z
N MET A 1 14.72 -24.45 73.00
CA MET A 1 15.35 -24.25 71.66
C MET A 1 14.35 -23.98 70.52
N GLY A 2 13.05 -23.73 70.78
CA GLY A 2 12.02 -23.56 69.73
C GLY A 2 11.53 -22.13 69.46
N SER A 3 11.86 -21.15 70.30
CA SER A 3 11.41 -19.75 70.11
C SER A 3 12.28 -19.00 69.09
N LYS A 4 13.61 -19.16 69.15
CA LYS A 4 14.56 -18.50 68.22
C LYS A 4 14.40 -18.94 66.75
N VAL A 5 14.01 -20.19 66.51
CA VAL A 5 13.78 -20.71 65.15
C VAL A 5 12.47 -20.14 64.56
N LYS A 6 11.42 -19.97 65.36
CA LYS A 6 10.17 -19.34 64.93
C LYS A 6 10.38 -17.87 64.56
N THR A 7 11.20 -17.13 65.30
CA THR A 7 11.53 -15.74 64.99
C THR A 7 12.32 -15.61 63.69
N LEU A 8 13.25 -16.55 63.41
CA LEU A 8 14.04 -16.54 62.17
C LEU A 8 13.18 -16.82 60.92
N VAL A 9 12.22 -17.75 61.03
CA VAL A 9 11.28 -18.08 59.95
C VAL A 9 10.29 -16.94 59.68
N LEU A 10 9.83 -16.25 60.73
CA LEU A 10 8.98 -15.07 60.58
C LEU A 10 9.73 -13.89 59.93
N LEU A 11 11.02 -13.69 60.26
CA LEU A 11 11.85 -12.67 59.61
C LEU A 11 12.12 -12.99 58.14
N SER A 12 12.33 -14.27 57.77
CA SER A 12 12.58 -14.62 56.36
C SER A 12 11.32 -14.47 55.50
N LEU A 13 10.14 -14.82 56.02
CA LEU A 13 8.86 -14.60 55.34
C LEU A 13 8.54 -13.10 55.20
N PHE A 14 8.89 -12.28 56.20
CA PHE A 14 8.72 -10.84 56.12
C PHE A 14 9.67 -10.19 55.10
N CYS A 15 10.91 -10.67 54.98
CA CYS A 15 11.86 -10.23 53.97
C CYS A 15 11.43 -10.62 52.53
N LEU A 16 10.85 -11.81 52.34
CA LEU A 16 10.32 -12.24 51.04
C LEU A 16 9.09 -11.41 50.62
N ALA A 17 8.18 -11.10 51.55
CA ALA A 17 7.03 -10.23 51.30
C ALA A 17 7.45 -8.77 51.00
N LEU A 18 8.52 -8.28 51.64
CA LEU A 18 9.12 -6.99 51.32
C LEU A 18 9.77 -6.99 49.92
N PHE A 19 10.39 -8.09 49.49
CA PHE A 19 10.95 -8.20 48.14
C PHE A 19 9.88 -8.24 47.04
N GLU A 20 8.75 -8.94 47.23
CA GLU A 20 7.64 -8.92 46.27
C GLU A 20 6.94 -7.56 46.19
N SER A 21 6.75 -6.87 47.32
CA SER A 21 6.16 -5.53 47.34
C SER A 21 7.09 -4.46 46.75
N LEU A 22 8.41 -4.59 46.89
CA LEU A 22 9.39 -3.76 46.18
C LEU A 22 9.43 -4.05 44.67
N HIS A 23 9.20 -5.30 44.24
CA HIS A 23 9.09 -5.63 42.82
C HIS A 23 7.80 -5.09 42.18
N GLN A 24 6.66 -5.16 42.87
CA GLN A 24 5.41 -4.54 42.42
C GLN A 24 5.48 -3.00 42.45
N ALA A 25 6.21 -2.40 43.39
CA ALA A 25 6.43 -0.95 43.41
C ALA A 25 7.34 -0.46 42.26
N ARG A 26 8.27 -1.29 41.77
CA ARG A 26 9.09 -1.00 40.57
C ARG A 26 8.34 -1.21 39.26
N ALA A 27 7.36 -2.11 39.22
CA ALA A 27 6.50 -2.33 38.05
C ALA A 27 5.41 -1.25 37.85
N ALA A 28 5.16 -0.41 38.86
CA ALA A 28 4.06 0.58 38.85
C ALA A 28 4.48 2.04 38.53
N LYS A 29 5.72 2.31 38.11
CA LYS A 29 6.14 3.68 37.72
C LYS A 29 7.04 3.68 36.48
N SER A 30 6.42 3.51 35.31
CA SER A 30 6.92 4.05 34.05
C SER A 30 5.76 4.21 33.06
N HIS A 31 4.78 5.06 33.40
CA HIS A 31 3.97 5.73 32.40
C HIS A 31 4.51 7.15 32.30
N ASN A 32 5.49 7.33 31.41
CA ASN A 32 5.93 8.66 31.02
C ASN A 32 4.79 9.36 30.28
N ASN A 33 4.46 10.55 30.77
CA ASN A 33 3.59 11.51 30.13
C ASN A 33 4.10 11.85 28.73
N HIS A 34 3.62 11.14 27.71
CA HIS A 34 3.52 11.76 26.39
C HIS A 34 2.40 12.78 26.48
N ASN A 35 2.77 14.05 26.57
CA ASN A 35 1.90 15.17 26.24
C ASN A 35 1.53 15.06 24.75
N VAL A 36 0.65 14.11 24.42
CA VAL A 36 -0.16 14.21 23.22
C VAL A 36 -1.11 15.35 23.53
N THR A 37 -0.82 16.52 22.97
CA THR A 37 -1.77 17.61 22.86
C THR A 37 -3.05 17.01 22.32
N ARG A 38 -4.01 16.79 23.22
CA ARG A 38 -5.37 16.36 22.91
C ARG A 38 -5.92 17.45 22.02
N LEU A 39 -5.79 17.27 20.71
CA LEU A 39 -6.47 18.07 19.71
C LEU A 39 -7.92 18.11 20.15
N LYS A 40 -8.34 19.29 20.61
CA LYS A 40 -9.71 19.59 21.04
C LYS A 40 -10.65 18.90 20.06
N GLY A 41 -11.46 17.98 20.58
CA GLY A 41 -12.40 17.20 19.82
C GLY A 41 -13.22 18.09 18.90
N ARG A 42 -12.87 18.07 17.62
CA ARG A 42 -13.79 18.40 16.55
C ARG A 42 -14.79 17.25 16.59
N LYS A 43 -16.07 17.53 16.88
CA LYS A 43 -17.15 16.54 16.82
C LYS A 43 -16.94 15.69 15.55
N GLU A 44 -16.62 14.41 15.74
CA GLU A 44 -16.62 13.39 14.69
C GLU A 44 -18.05 13.31 14.16
N LEU A 45 -18.36 14.07 13.11
CA LEU A 45 -19.46 13.76 12.21
C LEU A 45 -19.14 12.38 11.63
N ASN A 46 -20.09 11.43 11.68
CA ASN A 46 -20.04 10.13 11.01
C ASN A 46 -19.38 10.23 9.63
N ARG A 47 -18.05 10.08 9.58
CA ARG A 47 -17.29 10.07 8.33
C ARG A 47 -17.49 8.70 7.72
N CYS A 48 -17.91 8.65 6.45
CA CYS A 48 -18.03 7.36 5.78
C CYS A 48 -16.65 6.70 5.71
N ASN A 49 -16.50 5.60 6.46
CA ASN A 49 -15.31 4.77 6.37
C ASN A 49 -15.48 3.83 5.17
N LEU A 50 -14.75 4.12 4.09
CA LEU A 50 -14.83 3.37 2.83
C LEU A 50 -14.25 1.95 2.92
N PHE A 51 -13.51 1.63 3.99
CA PHE A 51 -12.79 0.37 4.14
C PHE A 51 -13.51 -0.62 5.06
N ILE A 52 -14.62 -0.22 5.69
CA ILE A 52 -15.46 -1.09 6.51
C ILE A 52 -16.79 -1.29 5.79
N GLY A 53 -17.11 -2.55 5.48
CA GLY A 53 -18.22 -2.90 4.63
C GLY A 53 -18.27 -4.39 4.34
N SER A 54 -19.02 -4.73 3.29
CA SER A 54 -19.16 -6.10 2.80
C SER A 54 -19.19 -6.15 1.28
N TRP A 55 -18.79 -7.30 0.75
CA TRP A 55 -19.00 -7.62 -0.67
C TRP A 55 -20.47 -7.99 -0.90
N VAL A 56 -21.08 -7.39 -1.91
CA VAL A 56 -22.45 -7.68 -2.33
C VAL A 56 -22.47 -8.06 -3.81
N ILE A 57 -23.47 -8.82 -4.22
CA ILE A 57 -23.68 -9.14 -5.64
C ILE A 57 -24.41 -7.97 -6.32
N ASP A 58 -23.79 -7.43 -7.35
CA ASP A 58 -24.36 -6.43 -8.25
C ASP A 58 -24.46 -7.01 -9.68
N PRO A 59 -25.68 -7.32 -10.17
CA PRO A 59 -25.88 -7.88 -11.51
C PRO A 59 -25.34 -7.02 -12.65
N SER A 60 -25.21 -5.71 -12.42
CA SER A 60 -24.79 -4.72 -13.41
C SER A 60 -23.26 -4.62 -13.57
N HIS A 61 -22.47 -5.34 -12.76
CA HIS A 61 -21.05 -5.57 -12.99
C HIS A 61 -20.82 -6.68 -14.04
N PRO A 62 -19.63 -6.82 -14.65
CA PRO A 62 -18.45 -5.97 -14.51
C PRO A 62 -18.62 -4.62 -15.22
N LEU A 63 -17.76 -3.66 -14.88
CA LEU A 63 -17.76 -2.32 -15.49
C LEU A 63 -17.17 -2.30 -16.91
N TYR A 64 -16.47 -3.35 -17.30
CA TYR A 64 -15.93 -3.57 -18.64
C TYR A 64 -15.76 -5.06 -18.89
N ASP A 65 -15.65 -5.43 -20.17
CA ASP A 65 -15.24 -6.78 -20.57
C ASP A 65 -13.73 -6.81 -20.80
N SER A 66 -12.99 -7.64 -20.06
CA SER A 66 -11.53 -7.75 -20.16
C SER A 66 -11.07 -8.02 -21.59
N SER A 67 -11.77 -8.90 -22.32
CA SER A 67 -11.39 -9.27 -23.69
C SER A 67 -11.56 -8.14 -24.71
N SER A 68 -12.33 -7.10 -24.36
CA SER A 68 -12.51 -5.90 -25.19
C SER A 68 -11.47 -4.81 -24.92
N CYS A 69 -10.69 -4.92 -23.84
CA CYS A 69 -9.73 -3.89 -23.47
C CYS A 69 -8.37 -4.10 -24.16
N PRO A 70 -7.87 -3.12 -24.93
CA PRO A 70 -6.60 -3.27 -25.66
C PRO A 70 -5.35 -3.09 -24.77
N PHE A 71 -5.51 -2.70 -23.50
CA PHE A 71 -4.40 -2.38 -22.59
C PHE A 71 -4.09 -3.49 -21.60
N ILE A 72 -5.00 -4.46 -21.44
CA ILE A 72 -4.88 -5.49 -20.42
C ILE A 72 -3.85 -6.53 -20.84
N ASP A 73 -2.93 -6.88 -19.94
CA ASP A 73 -2.02 -7.98 -20.20
C ASP A 73 -2.80 -9.31 -20.25
N ALA A 74 -2.28 -10.26 -21.02
CA ALA A 74 -2.91 -11.56 -21.22
C ALA A 74 -3.20 -12.31 -19.90
N GLU A 75 -2.31 -12.20 -18.92
CA GLU A 75 -2.46 -12.93 -17.65
C GLU A 75 -3.69 -12.48 -16.84
N PHE A 76 -4.26 -11.30 -17.14
CA PHE A 76 -5.44 -10.77 -16.44
C PHE A 76 -6.78 -11.01 -17.18
N ASP A 77 -6.75 -11.60 -18.38
CA ASP A 77 -7.97 -12.00 -19.11
C ASP A 77 -8.38 -13.45 -18.78
N CYS A 78 -8.79 -13.69 -17.55
CA CYS A 78 -9.06 -15.06 -17.06
C CYS A 78 -10.11 -15.81 -17.90
N GLN A 79 -11.12 -15.11 -18.44
CA GLN A 79 -12.18 -15.74 -19.24
C GLN A 79 -11.63 -16.25 -20.56
N LYS A 80 -10.85 -15.43 -21.28
CA LYS A 80 -10.16 -15.83 -22.51
C LYS A 80 -9.23 -17.02 -22.28
N TYR A 81 -8.59 -17.09 -21.12
CA TYR A 81 -7.71 -18.19 -20.73
C TYR A 81 -8.40 -19.34 -19.99
N GLY A 82 -9.72 -19.48 -20.18
CA GLY A 82 -10.43 -20.73 -19.88
C GLY A 82 -11.06 -20.82 -18.49
N ARG A 83 -11.08 -19.74 -17.69
CA ARG A 83 -11.84 -19.72 -16.44
C ARG A 83 -13.35 -19.76 -16.75
N PRO A 84 -14.09 -20.79 -16.29
CA PRO A 84 -15.48 -20.99 -16.70
C PRO A 84 -16.49 -20.18 -15.87
N ASP A 85 -16.19 -19.90 -14.60
CA ASP A 85 -17.08 -19.17 -13.69
C ASP A 85 -17.02 -17.66 -13.94
N LYS A 86 -18.17 -16.98 -13.86
CA LYS A 86 -18.30 -15.51 -14.02
C LYS A 86 -18.76 -14.79 -12.76
N GLN A 87 -19.05 -15.52 -11.67
CA GLN A 87 -19.63 -14.94 -10.46
C GLN A 87 -18.67 -13.94 -9.78
N TYR A 88 -17.36 -14.19 -9.86
CA TYR A 88 -16.36 -13.28 -9.29
C TYR A 88 -16.42 -11.86 -9.87
N LEU A 89 -16.89 -11.72 -11.12
CA LEU A 89 -17.07 -10.43 -11.80
C LEU A 89 -18.29 -9.64 -11.31
N LYS A 90 -19.15 -10.25 -10.49
CA LYS A 90 -20.42 -9.67 -10.04
C LYS A 90 -20.34 -9.06 -8.63
N TYR A 91 -19.19 -9.11 -7.99
CA TYR A 91 -19.02 -8.53 -6.66
C TYR A 91 -18.76 -7.03 -6.73
N SER A 92 -19.44 -6.29 -5.86
CA SER A 92 -19.22 -4.87 -5.60
C SER A 92 -19.02 -4.66 -4.10
N TRP A 93 -18.08 -3.78 -3.73
CA TRP A 93 -17.87 -3.40 -2.34
C TRP A 93 -18.92 -2.39 -1.88
N LYS A 94 -19.53 -2.61 -0.72
CA LYS A 94 -20.53 -1.72 -0.11
C LYS A 94 -20.08 -1.31 1.30
N PRO A 95 -19.66 -0.05 1.51
CA PRO A 95 -19.36 0.44 2.84
C PRO A 95 -20.60 0.45 3.74
N ASP A 96 -20.40 0.20 5.03
CA ASP A 96 -21.52 0.14 5.99
C ASP A 96 -22.12 1.52 6.28
N SER A 97 -21.29 2.55 6.18
CA SER A 97 -21.61 3.92 6.63
C SER A 97 -22.01 4.87 5.51
N CYS A 98 -21.90 4.47 4.23
CA CYS A 98 -22.43 5.24 3.10
C CYS A 98 -22.57 4.42 1.81
N ALA A 99 -23.30 4.96 0.85
CA ALA A 99 -23.34 4.42 -0.50
C ALA A 99 -22.18 4.99 -1.33
N LEU A 100 -21.39 4.10 -1.95
CA LEU A 100 -20.46 4.48 -3.00
C LEU A 100 -21.24 4.75 -4.29
N PRO A 101 -21.02 5.89 -4.97
CA PRO A 101 -21.60 6.11 -6.28
C PRO A 101 -21.02 5.10 -7.27
N ARG A 102 -21.85 4.65 -8.21
CA ARG A 102 -21.39 3.85 -9.34
C ARG A 102 -20.34 4.63 -10.12
N PHE A 103 -19.32 3.93 -10.62
CA PHE A 103 -18.33 4.53 -11.50
C PHE A 103 -18.99 5.03 -12.79
N ASP A 104 -18.72 6.29 -13.14
CA ASP A 104 -19.12 6.94 -14.38
C ASP A 104 -17.86 7.45 -15.06
N GLY A 105 -17.39 6.72 -16.08
CA GLY A 105 -16.15 7.04 -16.78
C GLY A 105 -16.23 8.32 -17.60
N VAL A 106 -17.39 8.67 -18.15
CA VAL A 106 -17.57 9.92 -18.91
C VAL A 106 -17.47 11.11 -17.97
N ASN A 107 -18.13 11.06 -16.81
CA ASN A 107 -18.02 12.09 -15.79
C ASN A 107 -16.59 12.19 -15.25
N PHE A 108 -15.95 11.04 -14.99
CA PHE A 108 -14.54 11.01 -14.58
C PHE A 108 -13.65 11.76 -15.57
N LEU A 109 -13.71 11.43 -16.86
CA LEU A 109 -12.88 12.06 -17.89
C LEU A 109 -13.15 13.56 -18.01
N ASN A 110 -14.41 13.99 -17.93
CA ASN A 110 -14.77 15.41 -17.93
C ASN A 110 -14.23 16.15 -16.70
N LYS A 111 -14.33 15.55 -15.52
CA LYS A 111 -13.83 16.14 -14.27
C LYS A 111 -12.31 16.23 -14.24
N TRP A 112 -11.64 15.28 -14.89
CA TRP A 112 -10.18 15.20 -14.97
C TRP A 112 -9.61 15.81 -16.26
N LYS A 113 -10.40 16.54 -17.04
CA LYS A 113 -9.98 17.10 -18.33
C LYS A 113 -8.64 17.84 -18.22
N GLY A 114 -7.68 17.48 -19.07
CA GLY A 114 -6.33 18.06 -19.10
C GLY A 114 -5.39 17.63 -17.96
N LYS A 115 -5.76 16.64 -17.14
CA LYS A 115 -5.00 16.21 -15.96
C LYS A 115 -4.23 14.91 -16.16
N LYS A 116 -3.22 14.70 -15.30
CA LYS A 116 -2.36 13.51 -15.31
C LYS A 116 -2.45 12.74 -13.99
N ILE A 117 -2.69 11.44 -14.09
CA ILE A 117 -2.73 10.49 -12.98
C ILE A 117 -1.60 9.49 -13.19
N MET A 118 -0.85 9.17 -12.13
CA MET A 118 0.22 8.18 -12.21
C MET A 118 0.11 7.17 -11.07
N PHE A 119 0.10 5.90 -11.44
CA PHE A 119 0.34 4.77 -10.55
C PHE A 119 1.84 4.51 -10.46
N VAL A 120 2.37 4.38 -9.25
CA VAL A 120 3.82 4.22 -9.00
C VAL A 120 4.04 3.08 -8.03
N GLY A 121 4.71 2.02 -8.47
CA GLY A 121 4.95 0.89 -7.59
C GLY A 121 5.21 -0.42 -8.29
N ASP A 122 4.70 -1.47 -7.67
CA ASP A 122 4.91 -2.85 -8.10
C ASP A 122 3.82 -3.35 -9.08
N SER A 123 3.66 -4.67 -9.18
CA SER A 123 2.66 -5.32 -10.05
C SER A 123 1.22 -4.96 -9.71
N LEU A 124 0.90 -4.52 -8.49
CA LEU A 124 -0.46 -4.07 -8.16
C LEU A 124 -0.75 -2.70 -8.78
N SER A 125 0.22 -1.79 -8.83
CA SER A 125 0.08 -0.54 -9.58
C SER A 125 -0.21 -0.81 -11.06
N LEU A 126 0.41 -1.84 -11.64
CA LEU A 126 0.09 -2.30 -13.00
C LEU A 126 -1.37 -2.73 -13.11
N ASN A 127 -1.85 -3.58 -12.22
CA ASN A 127 -3.24 -4.06 -12.23
C ASN A 127 -4.25 -2.91 -12.10
N MET A 128 -4.02 -1.97 -11.18
CA MET A 128 -4.91 -0.83 -10.97
C MET A 128 -4.89 0.14 -12.15
N TRP A 129 -3.72 0.37 -12.76
CA TRP A 129 -3.57 1.19 -13.95
C TRP A 129 -4.32 0.58 -15.16
N GLU A 130 -4.20 -0.72 -15.38
CA GLU A 130 -4.95 -1.42 -16.45
C GLU A 130 -6.45 -1.37 -16.18
N SER A 131 -6.88 -1.68 -14.95
CA SER A 131 -8.30 -1.67 -14.57
C SER A 131 -8.95 -0.31 -14.81
N LEU A 132 -8.33 0.78 -14.33
CA LEU A 132 -8.84 2.13 -14.56
C LEU A 132 -8.86 2.48 -16.05
N SER A 133 -7.78 2.17 -16.78
CA SER A 133 -7.69 2.45 -18.21
C SER A 133 -8.78 1.71 -19.01
N CYS A 134 -9.06 0.44 -18.68
CA CYS A 134 -10.11 -0.35 -19.31
C CYS A 134 -11.52 0.16 -18.97
N MET A 135 -11.78 0.51 -17.71
CA MET A 135 -13.07 1.09 -17.31
C MET A 135 -13.36 2.40 -18.06
N LEU A 136 -12.35 3.25 -18.20
CA LEU A 136 -12.47 4.51 -18.95
C LEU A 136 -12.69 4.25 -20.44
N HIS A 137 -11.91 3.36 -21.05
CA HIS A 137 -12.05 3.00 -22.46
C HIS A 137 -13.42 2.42 -22.79
N ALA A 138 -13.93 1.50 -21.96
CA ALA A 138 -15.28 0.95 -22.12
C ALA A 138 -16.39 2.01 -21.99
N SER A 139 -16.14 3.08 -21.23
CA SER A 139 -17.10 4.19 -21.06
C SER A 139 -17.13 5.16 -22.25
N VAL A 140 -16.06 5.19 -23.06
CA VAL A 140 -15.92 6.08 -24.23
C VAL A 140 -15.32 5.35 -25.44
N PRO A 141 -15.98 4.32 -25.97
CA PRO A 141 -15.40 3.41 -26.98
C PRO A 141 -14.99 4.12 -28.30
N ASN A 142 -15.60 5.27 -28.59
CA ASN A 142 -15.33 6.04 -29.80
C ASN A 142 -14.29 7.17 -29.59
N ALA A 143 -13.77 7.34 -28.37
CA ALA A 143 -12.83 8.42 -28.07
C ALA A 143 -11.41 8.10 -28.57
N THR A 144 -10.73 9.11 -29.11
CA THR A 144 -9.36 8.94 -29.59
C THR A 144 -8.44 8.63 -28.41
N THR A 145 -7.81 7.46 -28.43
CA THR A 145 -6.97 6.99 -27.32
C THR A 145 -5.60 6.58 -27.84
N SER A 146 -4.52 7.06 -27.20
CA SER A 146 -3.17 6.59 -27.47
C SER A 146 -2.64 5.74 -26.31
N PHE A 147 -1.90 4.70 -26.65
CA PHE A 147 -1.33 3.76 -25.69
C PHE A 147 0.15 3.51 -26.01
N VAL A 148 0.99 3.67 -25.00
CA VAL A 148 2.44 3.41 -25.08
C VAL A 148 2.83 2.54 -23.89
N ARG A 149 3.39 1.37 -24.18
CA ARG A 149 3.94 0.44 -23.19
C ARG A 149 5.46 0.51 -23.23
N ARG A 150 6.10 0.84 -22.12
CA ARG A 150 7.57 0.73 -21.95
C ARG A 150 7.89 0.14 -20.60
N GLN A 151 9.13 -0.33 -20.44
CA GLN A 151 9.57 -1.02 -19.23
C GLN A 151 9.41 -0.17 -17.96
N ALA A 152 9.84 1.10 -18.00
CA ALA A 152 9.76 2.01 -16.84
C ALA A 152 8.46 2.80 -16.77
N LEU A 153 8.03 3.40 -17.90
CA LEU A 153 6.86 4.28 -17.97
C LEU A 153 5.90 3.84 -19.07
N SER A 154 4.69 3.47 -18.68
CA SER A 154 3.58 3.19 -19.60
C SER A 154 2.51 4.27 -19.49
N THR A 155 1.77 4.52 -20.57
CA THR A 155 0.85 5.65 -20.66
C THR A 155 -0.36 5.31 -21.54
N VAL A 156 -1.55 5.58 -21.03
CA VAL A 156 -2.80 5.67 -21.81
C VAL A 156 -3.26 7.12 -21.79
N THR A 157 -3.57 7.71 -22.94
CA THR A 157 -4.09 9.07 -23.06
C THR A 157 -5.41 9.09 -23.81
N PHE A 158 -6.46 9.59 -23.15
CA PHE A 158 -7.76 9.87 -23.74
C PHE A 158 -7.71 11.27 -24.35
N GLN A 159 -7.37 11.36 -25.64
CA GLN A 159 -6.97 12.60 -26.30
C GLN A 159 -8.09 13.63 -26.34
N ASP A 160 -9.32 13.18 -26.61
CA ASP A 160 -10.51 14.04 -26.64
C ASP A 160 -10.76 14.77 -25.30
N TYR A 161 -10.24 14.22 -24.21
CA TYR A 161 -10.32 14.78 -22.86
C TYR A 161 -8.98 15.37 -22.37
N GLY A 162 -7.88 15.13 -23.07
CA GLY A 162 -6.53 15.46 -22.59
C GLY A 162 -6.18 14.81 -21.25
N VAL A 163 -6.81 13.66 -20.91
CA VAL A 163 -6.56 12.93 -19.66
C VAL A 163 -5.48 11.89 -19.91
N THR A 164 -4.45 11.87 -19.06
CA THR A 164 -3.35 10.91 -19.16
C THR A 164 -3.27 10.04 -17.91
N ILE A 165 -3.27 8.72 -18.08
CA ILE A 165 -3.13 7.72 -17.02
C ILE A 165 -1.82 6.98 -17.21
N GLN A 166 -0.90 7.11 -16.25
CA GLN A 166 0.47 6.62 -16.34
C GLN A 166 0.75 5.51 -15.32
N LEU A 167 1.67 4.63 -15.67
CA LEU A 167 2.26 3.65 -14.77
C LEU A 167 3.77 3.83 -14.76
N TYR A 168 4.33 4.09 -13.59
CA TYR A 168 5.78 4.08 -13.36
C TYR A 168 6.15 2.85 -12.52
N ARG A 169 6.87 1.90 -13.12
CA ARG A 169 7.25 0.65 -12.44
C ARG A 169 8.50 0.84 -11.61
N THR A 170 8.33 0.79 -10.29
CA THR A 170 9.40 0.86 -9.29
C THR A 170 8.95 0.09 -8.05
N PRO A 171 9.16 -1.24 -8.01
CA PRO A 171 8.53 -2.08 -7.00
C PRO A 171 8.83 -1.70 -5.55
N TYR A 172 9.99 -1.10 -5.30
CA TYR A 172 10.49 -0.72 -3.98
C TYR A 172 10.34 0.77 -3.69
N LEU A 173 9.91 1.58 -4.66
CA LEU A 173 9.90 3.06 -4.66
C LEU A 173 11.29 3.71 -4.57
N VAL A 174 12.15 3.20 -3.68
CA VAL A 174 13.57 3.54 -3.59
C VAL A 174 14.38 2.91 -4.73
N ASP A 175 15.53 3.49 -5.00
CA ASP A 175 16.32 3.13 -6.18
C ASP A 175 17.06 1.78 -6.01
N ILE A 176 17.19 1.06 -7.12
CA ILE A 176 18.20 0.04 -7.29
C ILE A 176 19.29 0.62 -8.19
N ILE A 177 20.50 0.75 -7.64
CA ILE A 177 21.65 1.36 -8.30
C ILE A 177 22.64 0.26 -8.65
N GLN A 178 23.15 0.26 -9.88
CA GLN A 178 24.24 -0.63 -10.26
C GLN A 178 25.55 -0.06 -9.69
N GLU A 179 26.17 -0.82 -8.78
CA GLU A 179 27.48 -0.52 -8.22
C GLU A 179 28.46 -1.66 -8.58
N ASP A 180 29.75 -1.50 -8.25
CA ASP A 180 30.79 -2.51 -8.48
C ASP A 180 30.47 -3.85 -7.80
N ALA A 181 29.78 -3.81 -6.66
CA ALA A 181 29.35 -5.00 -5.93
C ALA A 181 28.17 -5.73 -6.59
N GLY A 182 27.40 -5.06 -7.45
CA GLY A 182 26.18 -5.59 -8.07
C GLY A 182 25.01 -4.61 -8.03
N ARG A 183 23.79 -5.13 -8.12
CA ARG A 183 22.55 -4.35 -7.98
C ARG A 183 22.31 -4.03 -6.50
N VAL A 184 22.28 -2.75 -6.14
CA VAL A 184 22.17 -2.31 -4.74
C VAL A 184 20.84 -1.61 -4.49
N LEU A 185 20.00 -2.19 -3.65
CA LEU A 185 18.78 -1.54 -3.16
C LEU A 185 19.19 -0.44 -2.17
N THR A 186 19.01 0.82 -2.55
CA THR A 186 19.50 1.99 -1.80
C THR A 186 18.35 2.65 -1.06
N LEU A 187 18.24 2.36 0.24
CA LEU A 187 17.05 2.68 1.04
C LEU A 187 16.81 4.18 1.28
N ASP A 188 17.83 5.01 1.08
CA ASP A 188 17.82 6.47 1.29
C ASP A 188 17.83 7.28 -0.02
N SER A 189 17.57 6.64 -1.17
CA SER A 189 17.58 7.28 -2.50
C SER A 189 16.27 7.08 -3.27
N ILE A 190 15.75 8.18 -3.84
CA ILE A 190 14.59 8.22 -4.76
C ILE A 190 14.90 9.19 -5.91
N GLN A 191 15.85 8.83 -6.76
CA GLN A 191 16.19 9.55 -7.99
C GLN A 191 15.09 9.42 -9.04
N ALA A 192 14.46 8.23 -9.11
CA ALA A 192 13.30 7.97 -9.96
C ALA A 192 12.13 8.95 -9.68
N GLY A 193 12.08 9.53 -8.48
CA GLY A 193 11.05 10.48 -8.06
C GLY A 193 10.90 11.70 -8.96
N ASN A 194 11.95 12.12 -9.66
CA ASN A 194 11.87 13.24 -10.60
C ASN A 194 10.79 13.03 -11.67
N ALA A 195 10.57 11.78 -12.10
CA ALA A 195 9.56 11.43 -13.09
C ALA A 195 8.11 11.56 -12.57
N TRP A 196 7.90 11.55 -11.24
CA TRP A 196 6.57 11.58 -10.63
C TRP A 196 6.07 13.01 -10.38
N THR A 197 6.96 14.00 -10.48
CA THR A 197 6.63 15.41 -10.29
C THR A 197 5.70 15.92 -11.39
N GLY A 198 4.86 16.90 -11.06
CA GLY A 198 3.92 17.50 -12.01
C GLY A 198 2.67 16.68 -12.34
N MET A 199 2.40 15.59 -11.61
CA MET A 199 1.14 14.84 -11.69
C MET A 199 0.05 15.52 -10.84
N ASP A 200 -1.21 15.46 -11.31
CA ASP A 200 -2.38 15.91 -10.53
C ASP A 200 -2.79 14.87 -9.47
N MET A 201 -2.48 13.60 -9.72
CA MET A 201 -2.70 12.51 -8.78
C MET A 201 -1.58 11.47 -8.85
N LEU A 202 -1.06 11.11 -7.68
CA LEU A 202 -0.10 10.03 -7.48
C LEU A 202 -0.73 8.93 -6.63
N ILE A 203 -0.65 7.69 -7.10
CA ILE A 203 -1.16 6.50 -6.41
C ILE A 203 0.01 5.55 -6.25
N PHE A 204 0.54 5.46 -5.04
CA PHE A 204 1.69 4.63 -4.72
C PHE A 204 1.27 3.28 -4.17
N ASN A 205 2.08 2.26 -4.38
CA ASN A 205 1.99 1.01 -3.64
C ASN A 205 3.38 0.35 -3.57
N SER A 206 3.64 -0.43 -2.53
CA SER A 206 4.86 -1.22 -2.45
C SER A 206 4.74 -2.28 -1.35
N TRP A 207 4.94 -3.56 -1.68
CA TRP A 207 5.12 -4.61 -0.67
C TRP A 207 5.58 -5.94 -1.27
N HIS A 208 4.89 -6.42 -2.31
CA HIS A 208 4.96 -7.82 -2.75
C HIS A 208 6.40 -8.28 -3.02
N TRP A 209 7.19 -7.41 -3.68
CA TRP A 209 8.56 -7.69 -4.10
C TRP A 209 9.60 -7.65 -2.97
N TRP A 210 9.30 -6.99 -1.85
CA TRP A 210 10.24 -6.91 -0.70
C TRP A 210 10.50 -8.28 -0.09
N THR A 211 9.55 -9.20 -0.22
CA THR A 211 9.65 -10.55 0.36
C THR A 211 10.32 -11.56 -0.54
N HIS A 212 10.65 -11.21 -1.80
CA HIS A 212 11.29 -12.12 -2.74
C HIS A 212 12.70 -12.52 -2.27
N LYS A 213 13.07 -13.77 -2.56
CA LYS A 213 14.38 -14.36 -2.28
C LYS A 213 14.87 -15.15 -3.50
N GLY A 214 16.16 -15.48 -3.52
CA GLY A 214 16.77 -16.24 -4.62
C GLY A 214 16.67 -15.47 -5.94
N ASP A 215 16.36 -16.18 -7.03
CA ASP A 215 16.37 -15.62 -8.38
C ASP A 215 15.33 -14.51 -8.60
N SER A 216 14.27 -14.47 -7.79
CA SER A 216 13.25 -13.41 -7.84
C SER A 216 13.62 -12.14 -7.07
N GLN A 217 14.75 -12.15 -6.34
CA GLN A 217 15.22 -10.98 -5.60
C GLN A 217 15.79 -9.94 -6.58
N GLY A 218 15.25 -8.72 -6.49
CA GLY A 218 15.61 -7.63 -7.41
C GLY A 218 17.00 -7.02 -7.18
N TRP A 219 17.67 -7.36 -6.09
CA TRP A 219 18.92 -6.76 -5.65
C TRP A 219 19.89 -7.81 -5.12
N ASP A 220 21.19 -7.49 -5.17
CA ASP A 220 22.29 -8.33 -4.73
C ASP A 220 22.82 -7.91 -3.35
N TYR A 221 22.67 -6.62 -3.01
CA TYR A 221 23.04 -6.00 -1.73
C TYR A 221 22.03 -4.90 -1.36
N ILE A 222 22.04 -4.48 -0.09
CA ILE A 222 21.23 -3.39 0.43
C ILE A 222 22.15 -2.32 1.03
N ARG A 223 21.90 -1.07 0.65
CA ARG A 223 22.58 0.11 1.19
C ARG A 223 21.67 0.80 2.20
N ASN A 224 22.16 0.90 3.44
CA ASN A 224 21.52 1.57 4.55
C ASN A 224 22.47 2.68 5.04
N GLY A 225 22.31 3.88 4.48
CA GLY A 225 23.26 4.98 4.64
C GLY A 225 24.65 4.58 4.11
N SER A 226 25.66 4.67 4.96
CA SER A 226 27.04 4.29 4.61
C SER A 226 27.28 2.78 4.55
N ASN A 227 26.38 1.97 5.11
CA ASN A 227 26.59 0.53 5.26
C ASN A 227 26.06 -0.23 4.04
N LEU A 228 26.92 -1.05 3.43
CA LEU A 228 26.56 -2.01 2.39
C LEU A 228 26.51 -3.40 3.02
N VAL A 229 25.33 -4.03 3.01
CA VAL A 229 25.12 -5.36 3.57
C VAL A 229 24.59 -6.31 2.52
N LYS A 230 24.93 -7.60 2.64
CA LYS A 230 24.44 -8.62 1.70
C LYS A 230 22.92 -8.76 1.79
N ASP A 231 22.41 -8.70 3.01
CA ASP A 231 20.98 -8.77 3.26
C ASP A 231 20.61 -8.12 4.61
N MET A 232 19.33 -7.87 4.84
CA MET A 232 18.79 -7.41 6.12
C MET A 232 17.33 -7.86 6.32
N ASP A 233 16.78 -7.63 7.51
CA ASP A 233 15.37 -7.89 7.79
C ASP A 233 14.45 -7.12 6.83
N ARG A 234 13.44 -7.81 6.27
CA ARG A 234 12.57 -7.25 5.23
C ARG A 234 11.67 -6.14 5.75
N LEU A 235 11.21 -6.24 6.99
CA LEU A 235 10.36 -5.22 7.59
C LEU A 235 11.18 -3.98 7.93
N ASP A 236 12.41 -4.14 8.42
CA ASP A 236 13.30 -3.00 8.65
C ASP A 236 13.69 -2.31 7.33
N ALA A 237 14.02 -3.09 6.27
CA ALA A 237 14.31 -2.53 4.95
C ALA A 237 13.10 -1.75 4.40
N PHE A 238 11.90 -2.35 4.47
CA PHE A 238 10.66 -1.74 4.05
C PHE A 238 10.38 -0.44 4.82
N PHE A 239 10.48 -0.49 6.15
CA PHE A 239 10.24 0.68 7.00
C PHE A 239 11.18 1.84 6.66
N LYS A 240 12.47 1.56 6.44
CA LYS A 240 13.44 2.60 6.03
C LYS A 240 13.13 3.16 4.64
N GLY A 241 12.88 2.30 3.66
CA GLY A 241 12.52 2.75 2.30
C GLY A 241 11.24 3.59 2.28
N MET A 242 10.22 3.17 3.04
CA MET A 242 8.97 3.92 3.17
C MET A 242 9.15 5.24 3.92
N THR A 243 10.07 5.31 4.88
CA THR A 243 10.44 6.56 5.54
C THR A 243 11.06 7.55 4.55
N THR A 244 11.95 7.06 3.67
CA THR A 244 12.54 7.86 2.58
C THR A 244 11.47 8.33 1.60
N TRP A 245 10.53 7.46 1.21
CA TRP A 245 9.41 7.83 0.34
C TRP A 245 8.51 8.90 0.96
N ALA A 246 8.16 8.77 2.24
CA ALA A 246 7.35 9.78 2.94
C ALA A 246 8.07 11.14 2.96
N GLY A 247 9.37 11.14 3.26
CA GLY A 247 10.19 12.36 3.20
C GLY A 247 10.27 12.96 1.79
N TRP A 248 10.34 12.13 0.75
CA TRP A 248 10.28 12.60 -0.64
C TRP A 248 8.94 13.27 -0.95
N VAL A 249 7.81 12.67 -0.54
CA VAL A 249 6.47 13.25 -0.74
C VAL A 249 6.38 14.62 -0.07
N ASP A 250 6.76 14.72 1.20
CA ASP A 250 6.69 15.96 1.98
C ASP A 250 7.56 17.09 1.38
N GLN A 251 8.69 16.74 0.76
CA GLN A 251 9.62 17.71 0.20
C GLN A 251 9.33 18.09 -1.26
N LYS A 252 8.77 17.18 -2.05
CA LYS A 252 8.67 17.32 -3.51
C LYS A 252 7.24 17.52 -4.02
N VAL A 253 6.23 17.17 -3.23
CA VAL A 253 4.83 17.23 -3.67
C VAL A 253 4.11 18.44 -3.08
N ASP A 254 3.60 19.31 -3.94
CA ASP A 254 2.70 20.39 -3.56
C ASP A 254 1.28 19.82 -3.36
N SER A 255 0.92 19.55 -2.10
CA SER A 255 -0.37 18.96 -1.72
C SER A 255 -1.59 19.85 -2.02
N THR A 256 -1.38 21.12 -2.38
CA THR A 256 -2.47 22.00 -2.85
C THR A 256 -2.85 21.71 -4.31
N LYS A 257 -1.94 21.08 -5.07
CA LYS A 257 -2.12 20.78 -6.50
C LYS A 257 -2.25 19.29 -6.77
N THR A 258 -1.46 18.48 -6.06
CA THR A 258 -1.35 17.04 -6.29
C THR A 258 -2.05 16.27 -5.17
N LYS A 259 -2.93 15.35 -5.55
CA LYS A 259 -3.49 14.37 -4.61
C LYS A 259 -2.56 13.17 -4.51
N VAL A 260 -2.27 12.72 -3.29
CA VAL A 260 -1.42 11.55 -3.04
C VAL A 260 -2.23 10.47 -2.34
N PHE A 261 -2.15 9.24 -2.86
CA PHE A 261 -2.72 8.04 -2.27
C PHE A 261 -1.64 6.99 -2.09
N PHE A 262 -1.79 6.15 -1.07
CA PHE A 262 -1.01 4.93 -0.91
C PHE A 262 -1.99 3.75 -0.82
N GLN A 263 -1.87 2.81 -1.76
CA GLN A 263 -2.62 1.56 -1.75
C GLN A 263 -1.97 0.59 -0.76
N GLY A 264 -2.78 0.04 0.13
CA GLY A 264 -2.35 -0.97 1.10
C GLY A 264 -1.93 -2.29 0.46
N ILE A 265 -1.54 -3.24 1.30
CA ILE A 265 -1.04 -4.54 0.87
C ILE A 265 -2.18 -5.35 0.24
N SER A 266 -1.92 -5.96 -0.93
CA SER A 266 -2.83 -6.98 -1.46
C SER A 266 -2.58 -8.32 -0.79
N PRO A 267 -3.62 -9.01 -0.27
CA PRO A 267 -3.46 -10.34 0.27
C PRO A 267 -3.08 -11.35 -0.83
N THR A 268 -2.45 -12.45 -0.42
CA THR A 268 -2.21 -13.63 -1.26
C THR A 268 -2.94 -14.84 -0.68
N HIS A 269 -3.43 -15.72 -1.55
CA HIS A 269 -4.28 -16.86 -1.17
C HIS A 269 -3.70 -18.19 -1.70
N TYR A 270 -2.55 -18.62 -1.17
CA TYR A 270 -1.87 -19.86 -1.61
C TYR A 270 -2.37 -21.13 -0.93
N GLN A 271 -3.01 -21.02 0.24
CA GLN A 271 -3.56 -22.16 0.97
C GLN A 271 -5.08 -22.09 0.97
N SER A 272 -5.72 -23.06 0.32
CA SER A 272 -7.17 -23.24 0.33
C SER A 272 -7.66 -23.32 1.79
N GLY A 273 -8.50 -22.39 2.21
CA GLY A 273 -9.12 -22.39 3.54
C GLY A 273 -8.47 -21.48 4.58
N VAL A 274 -7.35 -20.79 4.28
CA VAL A 274 -6.86 -19.70 5.12
C VAL A 274 -7.37 -18.38 4.55
N GLU A 275 -8.52 -17.95 5.05
CA GLU A 275 -8.94 -16.55 4.92
C GLU A 275 -7.87 -15.72 5.64
N SER A 276 -7.12 -14.91 4.90
CA SER A 276 -6.10 -14.01 5.45
C SER A 276 -6.78 -12.92 6.27
N THR A 277 -7.27 -13.29 7.45
CA THR A 277 -7.73 -12.40 8.51
C THR A 277 -6.53 -11.75 9.18
N LYS A 278 -5.73 -11.01 8.39
CA LYS A 278 -4.99 -9.89 8.96
C LYS A 278 -5.91 -8.69 8.82
N LYS A 279 -6.58 -8.35 9.93
CA LYS A 279 -7.01 -6.98 10.17
C LYS A 279 -5.75 -6.13 10.09
N GLU A 280 -5.51 -5.51 8.95
CA GLU A 280 -4.46 -4.50 8.80
C GLU A 280 -5.04 -3.18 9.31
N LEU A 281 -4.29 -2.56 10.24
CA LEU A 281 -4.59 -1.32 10.94
C LEU A 281 -4.44 -0.10 10.02
#